data_AF-A0A6M0BZ04-F1
#
_entry.id   AF-A0A6M0BZ04-F1
#
_cell.length_a   1.000
_cell.length_b   1.000
_cell.length_c   1.000
_cell.angle_alpha   90.00
_cell.angle_beta   90.00
_cell.angle_gamma   90.00
#
_symmetry.space_group_name_H-M   'P 1'
#
loop_
_entity.id
_entity.type
_entity.pdbx_description
1 polymer ?
#
loop_
_entity_poly.entity_id
_entity_poly.type
_entity_poly.pdbx_seq_one_letter_code
_entity_poly.pdbx_strand_id
1 'polypeptide(L)' 'LPVEKYKLIWESDPIPTGPIVISSKLPPQLKTQLQIAFINAPEGLASVSASESAGYTAARDEDYDLIRQIKKSLEE' A
#
# COMPACT_ATOMS: atom_id res chain seq x y z
N LEU A 1 21.02 -11.05 10.61
CA LEU A 1 22.47 -10.88 10.84
C LEU A 1 22.70 -9.47 11.35
N PRO A 2 23.61 -9.20 12.29
CA PRO A 2 24.00 -7.83 12.63
C PRO A 2 24.41 -7.08 11.36
N VAL A 3 24.10 -5.78 11.27
CA VAL A 3 24.44 -4.92 10.10
C VAL A 3 25.93 -5.01 9.75
N GLU A 4 26.78 -5.28 10.74
CA GLU A 4 28.23 -5.47 10.58
C GLU A 4 28.64 -6.74 9.83
N LYS A 5 27.69 -7.65 9.53
CA LYS A 5 27.95 -8.93 8.83
C LYS A 5 27.43 -8.98 7.40
N TYR A 6 26.84 -7.91 6.88
CA TYR A 6 26.41 -7.84 5.48
C TYR A 6 26.57 -6.43 4.92
N LYS A 7 26.72 -6.34 3.60
CA LYS A 7 26.78 -5.07 2.88
C LYS A 7 25.57 -4.99 1.95
N LEU A 8 24.73 -3.97 2.13
CA LEU A 8 23.70 -3.64 1.15
C LEU A 8 24.39 -3.18 -0.13
N ILE A 9 24.20 -3.92 -1.22
CA ILE A 9 24.83 -3.62 -2.52
C ILE A 9 23.93 -2.79 -3.42
N TRP A 10 22.61 -2.92 -3.25
CA TRP A 10 21.60 -2.22 -4.02
C TRP A 10 20.26 -2.30 -3.27
N GLU A 11 19.47 -1.24 -3.38
CA GLU A 11 18.11 -1.12 -2.86
C GLU A 11 17.27 -0.47 -3.96
N SER A 12 16.02 -0.90 -4.11
CA SER A 12 15.11 -0.31 -5.08
C SER A 12 14.57 1.03 -4.58
N ASP A 13 13.95 1.78 -5.48
CA ASP A 13 13.03 2.83 -5.05
C ASP A 13 11.88 2.24 -4.20
N PRO A 14 11.24 3.05 -3.32
CA PRO A 14 10.15 2.58 -2.48
C PRO A 14 9.01 1.95 -3.30
N ILE A 15 8.64 0.73 -2.92
CA ILE A 15 7.51 0.01 -3.51
C ILE A 15 6.27 0.30 -2.64
N PRO A 16 5.17 0.82 -3.21
CA PRO A 16 3.97 1.09 -2.43
C PRO A 16 3.39 -0.20 -1.83
N THR A 17 2.94 -0.12 -0.59
CA THR A 17 2.21 -1.20 0.10
C THR A 17 0.92 -1.54 -0.67
N GLY A 18 0.46 -2.79 -0.57
CA GLY A 18 -0.76 -3.23 -1.25
C GLY A 18 -1.99 -2.36 -0.94
N PRO A 19 -2.78 -1.98 -1.95
CA PRO A 19 -3.95 -1.12 -1.76
C PRO A 19 -5.12 -1.85 -1.10
N ILE A 20 -5.92 -1.11 -0.34
CA ILE A 20 -7.29 -1.52 -0.02
C ILE A 20 -8.19 -1.09 -1.18
N VAL A 21 -8.76 -2.05 -1.88
CA VAL A 21 -9.65 -1.82 -3.03
C VAL A 21 -11.10 -2.08 -2.66
N ILE A 22 -12.00 -1.32 -3.27
CA ILE A 22 -13.45 -1.44 -3.05
C ILE A 22 -14.18 -1.60 -4.37
N SER A 23 -15.36 -2.23 -4.33
CA SER A 23 -16.18 -2.42 -5.52
C SER A 23 -16.64 -1.08 -6.12
N SER A 24 -16.54 -0.96 -7.44
CA SER A 24 -17.04 0.20 -8.18
C SER A 24 -18.56 0.40 -8.04
N LYS A 25 -19.30 -0.65 -7.69
CA LYS A 25 -20.77 -0.66 -7.53
C LYS A 25 -21.25 -0.03 -6.22
N LEU A 26 -20.36 0.26 -5.27
CA LEU A 26 -20.78 0.87 -4.00
C LEU A 26 -21.27 2.31 -4.20
N PRO A 27 -22.28 2.78 -3.42
CA PRO A 27 -22.70 4.17 -3.44
C PRO A 27 -21.53 5.12 -3.15
N PRO A 28 -21.41 6.27 -3.85
CA PRO A 28 -20.30 7.20 -3.65
C PRO A 28 -20.11 7.63 -2.19
N GLN A 29 -21.21 7.89 -1.49
CA GLN A 29 -21.18 8.30 -0.08
C GLN A 29 -20.54 7.23 0.81
N LEU A 30 -20.84 5.96 0.55
CA LEU A 30 -20.26 4.85 1.30
C LEU A 30 -18.76 4.71 1.02
N LYS A 31 -18.31 4.92 -0.22
CA LYS A 31 -16.87 4.92 -0.56
C LYS A 31 -16.11 5.97 0.25
N THR A 32 -16.65 7.19 0.33
CA THR A 32 -16.05 8.28 1.11
C THR A 32 -16.06 7.98 2.61
N GLN A 33 -17.16 7.44 3.15
CA GLN A 33 -17.24 7.07 4.57
C GLN A 33 -16.21 6.00 4.94
N LEU A 34 -16.03 4.98 4.09
CA LEU A 34 -15.02 3.94 4.29
C LEU A 34 -13.61 4.55 4.28
N GLN A 35 -13.30 5.40 3.30
CA GLN A 35 -11.98 6.05 3.23
C GLN A 35 -11.68 6.87 4.50
N ILE A 36 -12.64 7.66 4.97
CA ILE A 36 -12.50 8.44 6.22
C ILE A 36 -12.33 7.52 7.43
N ALA A 37 -13.07 6.42 7.50
CA ALA A 37 -12.97 5.48 8.61
C ALA A 37 -11.60 4.80 8.70
N PHE A 38 -11.01 4.42 7.55
CA PHE A 38 -9.66 3.83 7.52
C PHE A 38 -8.56 4.84 7.87
N ILE A 39 -8.62 6.07 7.33
CA ILE A 39 -7.61 7.10 7.61
C ILE A 39 -7.61 7.52 9.10
N ASN A 40 -8.80 7.55 9.72
CA ASN A 40 -8.94 7.93 11.13
C ASN A 40 -8.88 6.72 12.09
N ALA A 41 -8.53 5.53 11.59
CA ALA A 41 -8.38 4.37 12.45
C ALA A 41 -7.23 4.58 13.45
N PRO A 42 -7.38 4.16 14.72
CA PRO A 42 -6.32 4.28 15.71
C PRO A 42 -5.12 3.41 15.32
N GLU A 43 -3.93 3.84 15.76
CA GLU A 43 -2.73 3.02 15.69
C GLU A 43 -2.95 1.68 16.42
N GLY A 44 -2.33 0.61 15.91
CA GLY A 44 -2.47 -0.72 16.49
C GLY A 44 -3.77 -1.45 16.12
N LEU A 45 -4.65 -0.85 15.30
CA LEU A 45 -5.65 -1.65 14.59
C LEU A 45 -4.89 -2.64 13.70
N ALA A 46 -5.08 -3.94 13.93
CA ALA A 46 -4.45 -4.97 13.11
C ALA A 46 -4.72 -4.64 11.63
N SER A 47 -3.66 -4.50 10.85
CA SER A 47 -3.82 -4.28 9.42
C SER A 47 -4.66 -5.42 8.86
N VAL A 48 -5.48 -5.13 7.84
CA VAL A 48 -6.20 -6.18 7.12
C VAL A 48 -5.23 -7.24 6.56
N SER A 49 -3.94 -6.89 6.39
CA SER A 49 -2.86 -7.77 5.95
C SER A 49 -2.13 -8.53 7.07
N ALA A 50 -2.56 -8.44 8.34
CA ALA A 50 -1.94 -9.08 9.51
C ALA A 50 -0.46 -8.69 9.77
N SER A 51 0.03 -7.65 9.11
CA SER A 51 1.33 -7.01 9.37
C SER A 51 1.18 -5.85 10.36
N GLU A 52 2.23 -5.55 11.12
CA GLU A 52 2.29 -4.29 11.88
C GLU A 52 2.17 -3.12 10.90
N SER A 53 1.21 -2.23 11.15
CA SER A 53 1.02 -1.02 10.36
C SER A 53 0.74 0.15 11.28
N ALA A 54 1.31 1.31 10.95
CA ALA A 54 1.00 2.57 11.64
C ALA A 54 -0.37 3.15 11.26
N GLY A 55 -1.09 2.55 10.31
CA GLY A 55 -2.42 2.99 9.88
C GLY A 55 -2.58 2.97 8.36
N TYR A 56 -3.54 3.75 7.86
CA TYR A 56 -3.90 3.85 6.44
C TYR A 56 -3.73 5.29 5.95
N THR A 57 -3.34 5.43 4.68
CA THR A 57 -3.27 6.73 4.01
C THR A 57 -4.13 6.72 2.74
N ALA A 58 -4.46 7.91 2.23
CA ALA A 58 -5.12 8.03 0.95
C ALA A 58 -4.17 7.58 -0.17
N ALA A 59 -4.69 6.76 -1.08
CA ALA A 59 -3.98 6.29 -2.26
C ALA A 59 -4.77 6.64 -3.53
N ARG A 60 -4.05 6.96 -4.60
CA ARG A 60 -4.57 7.21 -5.94
C ARG A 60 -4.10 6.13 -6.90
N ASP A 61 -4.72 6.05 -8.07
CA ASP A 61 -4.39 5.04 -9.07
C ASP A 61 -2.95 5.18 -9.59
N GLU A 62 -2.49 6.42 -9.75
CA GLU A 62 -1.17 6.77 -10.28
C GLU A 62 -0.04 6.40 -9.29
N ASP A 63 -0.33 6.31 -8.00
CA ASP A 63 0.66 5.92 -6.98
C ASP A 63 1.17 4.47 -7.21
N TYR A 64 0.49 3.69 -8.07
CA TYR A 64 0.86 2.32 -8.45
C TYR A 64 1.42 2.20 -9.88
N ASP A 65 1.74 3.31 -10.56
CA ASP A 65 2.29 3.28 -11.92
C ASP A 65 3.60 2.51 -12.01
N LEU A 66 4.46 2.59 -10.99
CA LEU A 66 5.72 1.82 -10.90
C LEU A 66 5.45 0.31 -11.03
N ILE A 67 4.40 -0.19 -10.40
CA ILE A 67 4.01 -1.62 -10.47
C ILE A 67 3.58 -1.99 -11.90
N ARG A 68 2.83 -1.10 -12.58
CA ARG A 68 2.42 -1.31 -13.97
C ARG A 68 3.63 -1.33 -14.92
N GLN A 69 4.62 -0.48 -14.68
CA GLN A 69 5.86 -0.43 -15.46
C GLN A 69 6.69 -1.71 -15.28
N ILE A 70 6.84 -2.18 -14.03
CA ILE A 70 7.53 -3.45 -13.74
C ILE A 70 6.85 -4.60 -14.49
N LYS A 71 5.52 -4.71 -14.39
CA LYS A 71 4.76 -5.74 -15.09
C LYS A 71 5.02 -5.70 -16.60
N LYS A 72 4.94 -4.50 -17.21
CA LYS A 72 5.19 -4.32 -18.64
C LYS A 72 6.60 -4.78 -19.05
N SER A 73 7.63 -4.44 -18.28
CA SER A 73 9.01 -4.87 -18.57
C SER A 73 9.26 -6.38 -18.44
N LEU A 74 8.38 -7.10 -17.74
CA LEU A 74 8.48 -8.55 -17.56
C LEU A 74 7.66 -9.35 -18.59
N GLU A 75 6.70 -8.70 -19.25
CA GLU A 75 5.84 -9.30 -20.28
C GLU A 75 6.34 -9.01 -21.71
N GLU A 76 7.29 -8.09 -21.87
CA GLU A 76 8.04 -7.82 -23.11
C GLU A 76 9.25 -8.77 -23.25
#